data_AF-A0A4Q7UEE9-F1
#
_entry.id   AF-A0A4Q7UEE9-F1
#
_cell.length_a   1.000
_cell.length_b   1.000
_cell.length_c   1.000
_cell.angle_alpha   90.00
_cell.angle_beta   90.00
_cell.angle_gamma   90.00
#
_symmetry.space_group_name_H-M   'P 1'
#
loop_
_entity.id
_entity.type
_entity.pdbx_description
1 polymer ?
#
loop_
_entity_poly.entity_id
_entity_poly.type
_entity_poly.pdbx_seq_one_letter_code
_entity_poly.pdbx_strand_id
1 'polypeptide(L)'
;MSAPPLSLQWRRRDTPLPAAAVAASGAVVAELRADALMRVTAGAHLRACAGREQSWLIVLGDRAELPWADGAIYLGWDDGVLVPTLAQPWPCADLLREPLRHLTNQQTGLIALLPGLVLAGPLPREPLDPARLAPS
;
A
#
# COMPACT_ATOMS: atom_id res chain seq x y z
N MET A 1 30.28 7.01 -18.41
CA MET A 1 30.27 7.59 -17.05
C MET A 1 28.91 7.28 -16.45
N SER A 2 28.82 6.44 -15.41
CA SER A 2 27.53 6.21 -14.73
C SER A 2 27.22 7.43 -13.86
N ALA A 3 25.99 7.95 -13.95
CA ALA A 3 25.50 8.95 -13.02
C ALA A 3 25.48 8.39 -11.59
N PRO A 4 25.70 9.22 -10.55
CA PRO A 4 25.56 8.78 -9.17
C PRO A 4 24.13 8.28 -8.91
N PRO A 5 23.94 7.26 -8.05
CA PRO A 5 22.62 6.73 -7.76
C PRO A 5 21.76 7.83 -7.12
N LEU A 6 20.56 8.01 -7.65
CA LEU A 6 19.55 8.91 -7.05
C LEU A 6 19.24 8.42 -5.64
N SER A 7 19.45 9.29 -4.65
CA SER A 7 19.13 8.98 -3.26
C SER A 7 17.66 9.28 -2.98
N LEU A 8 16.89 8.23 -2.66
CA LEU A 8 15.51 8.38 -2.23
C LEU A 8 15.47 9.05 -0.85
N GLN A 9 14.85 10.23 -0.78
CA GLN A 9 14.59 10.93 0.46
C GLN A 9 13.08 11.00 0.72
N TRP A 10 12.70 11.17 1.98
CA TRP A 10 11.31 11.38 2.36
C TRP A 10 11.14 12.78 2.91
N ARG A 11 10.13 13.48 2.42
CA ARG A 11 9.77 14.82 2.90
C ARG A 11 8.34 14.80 3.39
N ARG A 12 8.06 15.57 4.43
CA ARG A 12 6.68 15.82 4.86
C ARG A 12 5.93 16.51 3.71
N ARG A 13 4.70 16.09 3.47
CA ARG A 13 3.79 16.79 2.55
C ARG A 13 3.18 18.00 3.25
N ASP A 14 3.08 19.11 2.53
CA ASP A 14 2.33 20.27 3.00
C ASP A 14 0.82 19.96 3.03
N THR A 15 0.34 19.30 1.98
CA THR A 15 -1.04 18.81 1.87
C THR A 15 -1.08 17.29 1.91
N PRO A 16 -1.72 16.67 2.92
CA PRO A 16 -1.92 15.24 2.96
C PRO A 16 -2.67 14.71 1.75
N LEU A 17 -2.31 13.52 1.25
CA LEU A 17 -3.13 12.83 0.27
C LEU A 17 -4.42 12.31 0.90
N PRO A 18 -5.53 12.25 0.13
CA PRO A 18 -6.67 11.42 0.48
C PRO A 18 -6.21 9.97 0.65
N ALA A 19 -6.57 9.36 1.79
CA ALA A 19 -6.31 7.95 2.01
C ALA A 19 -7.17 7.11 1.05
N ALA A 20 -6.51 6.21 0.33
CA ALA A 20 -7.13 5.24 -0.57
C ALA A 20 -6.75 3.79 -0.22
N ALA A 21 -5.77 3.62 0.68
CA ALA A 21 -5.35 2.33 1.18
C ALA A 21 -4.69 2.43 2.56
N VAL A 22 -4.55 1.28 3.22
CA VAL A 22 -3.73 1.07 4.41
C VAL A 22 -2.82 -0.12 4.16
N ALA A 23 -1.55 0.02 4.54
CA ALA A 23 -0.57 -1.06 4.47
C ALA A 23 -0.04 -1.45 5.86
N ALA A 24 0.18 -2.74 6.05
CA ALA A 24 0.92 -3.28 7.19
C ALA A 24 1.96 -4.30 6.72
N SER A 25 3.01 -4.46 7.51
CA SER A 25 4.02 -5.50 7.34
C SER A 25 4.40 -6.12 8.69
N GLY A 26 4.94 -7.33 8.67
CA GLY A 26 5.34 -8.05 9.88
C GLY A 26 4.17 -8.33 10.83
N ALA A 27 4.39 -8.11 12.13
CA ALA A 27 3.42 -8.46 13.18
C ALA A 27 2.08 -7.69 13.07
N VAL A 28 2.08 -6.49 12.47
CA VAL A 28 0.89 -5.63 12.32
C VAL A 28 -0.12 -6.21 11.33
N VAL A 29 0.31 -7.11 10.44
CA VAL A 29 -0.57 -7.70 9.41
C VAL A 29 -1.78 -8.42 10.01
N ALA A 30 -1.61 -9.10 11.14
CA ALA A 30 -2.68 -9.85 11.77
C ALA A 30 -3.80 -8.94 12.29
N GLU A 31 -3.43 -7.83 12.93
CA GLU A 31 -4.37 -6.83 13.44
C GLU A 31 -5.10 -6.13 12.28
N LEU A 32 -4.36 -5.69 11.26
CA LEU A 32 -4.94 -5.06 10.08
C LEU A 32 -5.95 -5.98 9.37
N ARG A 33 -5.61 -7.26 9.25
CA ARG A 33 -6.47 -8.29 8.66
C ARG A 33 -7.75 -8.47 9.46
N ALA A 34 -7.67 -8.49 10.79
CA ALA A 34 -8.83 -8.65 11.66
C ALA A 34 -9.81 -7.46 11.53
N ASP A 35 -9.31 -6.23 11.54
CA ASP A 35 -10.15 -5.04 11.38
C ASP A 35 -10.76 -4.97 9.96
N ALA A 36 -9.98 -5.30 8.93
CA ALA A 36 -10.47 -5.39 7.55
C ALA A 36 -11.62 -6.41 7.43
N LEU A 37 -11.48 -7.58 8.06
CA LEU A 37 -12.53 -8.61 8.06
C LEU A 37 -13.80 -8.10 8.73
N MET A 38 -13.69 -7.51 9.93
CA MET A 38 -14.83 -6.95 10.66
C MET A 38 -15.59 -5.93 9.79
N ARG A 39 -14.87 -5.07 9.06
CA ARG A 39 -15.47 -4.04 8.20
C ARG A 39 -16.17 -4.61 6.99
N VAL A 40 -15.56 -5.58 6.30
CA VAL A 40 -16.23 -6.27 5.18
C VAL A 40 -17.47 -7.00 5.66
N THR A 41 -17.42 -7.65 6.83
CA THR A 41 -18.60 -8.27 7.45
C THR A 41 -19.69 -7.26 7.78
N ALA A 42 -19.32 -6.02 8.10
CA ALA A 42 -20.25 -4.90 8.31
C ALA A 42 -20.73 -4.22 7.00
N GLY A 43 -20.31 -4.71 5.83
CA GLY A 43 -20.75 -4.23 4.52
C GLY A 43 -19.78 -3.29 3.78
N ALA A 44 -18.56 -3.10 4.29
CA ALA A 44 -17.56 -2.26 3.63
C ALA A 44 -17.09 -2.84 2.28
N HIS A 45 -16.85 -1.97 1.31
CA HIS A 45 -16.40 -2.31 -0.04
C HIS A 45 -14.87 -2.27 -0.15
N LEU A 46 -14.21 -3.12 0.64
CA LEU A 46 -12.75 -3.21 0.66
C LEU A 46 -12.23 -4.17 -0.41
N ARG A 47 -10.97 -3.98 -0.79
CA ARG A 47 -10.18 -4.86 -1.67
C ARG A 47 -8.82 -5.07 -1.02
N ALA A 48 -8.17 -6.21 -1.22
CA ALA A 48 -6.85 -6.41 -0.61
C ALA A 48 -5.85 -7.10 -1.54
N CYS A 49 -4.58 -6.74 -1.34
CA CYS A 49 -3.42 -7.38 -1.94
C CYS A 49 -2.48 -7.80 -0.82
N ALA A 50 -2.02 -9.04 -0.84
CA ALA A 50 -1.11 -9.57 0.16
C ALA A 50 0.13 -10.19 -0.50
N GLY A 51 1.25 -10.15 0.21
CA GLY A 51 2.47 -10.85 -0.20
C GLY A 51 2.29 -12.37 -0.18
N ARG A 52 3.11 -13.09 -0.96
CA ARG A 52 3.07 -14.57 -1.07
C ARG A 52 3.16 -15.30 0.27
N GLU A 53 3.88 -14.73 1.23
CA GLU A 53 4.04 -15.28 2.59
C GLU A 53 3.24 -14.52 3.65
N GLN A 54 2.27 -13.70 3.22
CA GLN A 54 1.49 -12.82 4.11
C GLN A 54 2.35 -11.88 4.98
N SER A 55 3.61 -11.65 4.59
CA SER A 55 4.55 -10.76 5.28
C SER A 55 4.14 -9.28 5.21
N TRP A 56 3.19 -8.95 4.32
CA TRP A 56 2.56 -7.65 4.20
C TRP A 56 1.15 -7.77 3.64
N LEU A 57 0.34 -6.75 3.93
CA LEU A 57 -1.04 -6.61 3.49
C LEU A 57 -1.29 -5.14 3.10
N ILE A 58 -1.93 -4.91 1.94
CA ILE A 58 -2.47 -3.63 1.52
C ILE A 58 -3.97 -3.79 1.37
N VAL A 59 -4.75 -3.02 2.13
CA VAL A 59 -6.20 -2.93 2.02
C VAL A 59 -6.56 -1.62 1.34
N LEU A 60 -7.31 -1.68 0.24
CA LEU A 60 -7.78 -0.55 -0.54
C LEU A 60 -9.29 -0.37 -0.34
N GLY A 61 -9.75 0.87 -0.34
CA GLY A 61 -11.16 1.19 -0.15
C GLY A 61 -11.39 2.69 0.02
N ASP A 62 -12.65 3.08 0.20
CA ASP A 62 -12.99 4.44 0.56
C ASP A 62 -12.46 4.79 1.95
N ARG A 63 -12.04 6.04 2.14
CA ARG A 63 -11.40 6.51 3.37
C ARG A 63 -12.22 6.19 4.64
N ALA A 64 -13.55 6.29 4.56
CA ALA A 64 -14.45 6.04 5.69
C ALA A 64 -14.52 4.55 6.08
N GLU A 65 -14.15 3.67 5.16
CA GLU A 65 -14.20 2.22 5.30
C GLU A 65 -12.84 1.61 5.59
N LEU A 66 -11.74 2.37 5.44
CA LEU A 66 -10.39 1.83 5.62
C LEU A 66 -10.19 1.32 7.05
N PRO A 67 -9.59 0.14 7.21
CA PRO A 67 -9.28 -0.42 8.51
C PRO A 67 -8.21 0.36 9.27
N TRP A 68 -8.18 0.20 10.59
CA TRP A 68 -7.14 0.71 11.47
C TRP A 68 -6.35 -0.45 12.09
N ALA A 69 -5.04 -0.26 12.23
CA ALA A 69 -4.19 -1.09 13.08
C ALA A 69 -2.98 -0.26 13.55
N ASP A 70 -2.52 -0.48 14.76
CA ASP A 70 -1.39 0.26 15.31
C ASP A 70 -0.10 -0.07 14.55
N GLY A 71 0.55 0.96 14.01
CA GLY A 71 1.73 0.82 13.15
C GLY A 71 1.42 0.59 11.67
N ALA A 72 0.14 0.54 11.27
CA ALA A 72 -0.23 0.54 9.87
C ALA A 72 -0.05 1.93 9.24
N ILE A 73 0.24 1.96 7.94
CA ILE A 73 0.55 3.19 7.19
C ILE A 73 -0.58 3.46 6.20
N TYR A 74 -1.25 4.59 6.38
CA TYR A 74 -2.24 5.09 5.41
C TYR A 74 -1.53 5.59 4.15
N LEU A 75 -2.04 5.16 3.00
CA LEU A 75 -1.49 5.45 1.69
C LEU A 75 -2.50 6.20 0.82
N GLY A 76 -2.01 7.12 0.02
CA GLY A 76 -2.75 7.80 -1.05
C GLY A 76 -2.10 7.57 -2.40
N TRP A 77 -2.88 7.76 -3.46
CA TRP A 77 -2.36 7.68 -4.82
C TRP A 77 -1.57 8.94 -5.16
N ASP A 78 -0.35 8.74 -5.62
CA ASP A 78 0.54 9.75 -6.18
C ASP A 78 1.05 9.21 -7.51
N ASP A 79 0.47 9.71 -8.60
CA ASP A 79 0.87 9.32 -9.94
C ASP A 79 0.89 7.77 -10.14
N GLY A 80 -0.17 7.09 -9.71
CA GLY A 80 -0.33 5.64 -9.88
C GLY A 80 0.54 4.78 -8.98
N VAL A 81 1.27 5.39 -8.04
CA VAL A 81 1.99 4.72 -6.96
C VAL A 81 1.30 5.06 -5.64
N LEU A 82 1.13 4.08 -4.77
CA LEU A 82 0.67 4.33 -3.40
C LEU A 82 1.86 4.83 -2.56
N VAL A 83 1.69 5.95 -1.88
CA VAL A 83 2.70 6.53 -0.97
C VAL A 83 2.04 6.96 0.35
N PRO A 84 2.79 7.05 1.48
CA PRO A 84 2.26 7.57 2.74
C PRO A 84 1.49 8.88 2.57
N THR A 85 0.32 9.01 3.18
CA THR A 85 -0.52 10.21 3.00
C THR A 85 0.15 11.50 3.48
N LEU A 86 1.06 11.41 4.45
CA LEU A 86 1.74 12.55 5.07
C LEU A 86 3.18 12.77 4.56
N ALA A 87 3.71 11.87 3.73
CA ALA A 87 5.08 11.96 3.23
C ALA A 87 5.14 11.74 1.72
N GLN A 88 6.09 12.39 1.08
CA GLN A 88 6.34 12.22 -0.35
C GLN A 88 7.79 11.81 -0.57
N PRO A 89 8.05 10.94 -1.56
CA PRO A 89 9.39 10.64 -1.97
C PRO A 89 10.03 11.84 -2.68
N TRP A 90 11.35 11.94 -2.61
CA TRP A 90 12.17 12.80 -3.44
C TRP A 90 13.27 11.96 -4.09
N PRO A 91 13.38 11.88 -5.43
CA PRO A 91 12.49 12.48 -6.43
C PRO A 91 11.02 12.06 -6.29
N CYS A 92 10.11 12.86 -6.84
CA CYS A 92 8.66 12.63 -6.77
C CYS A 92 8.23 11.31 -7.42
N ALA A 93 7.05 10.81 -7.05
CA ALA A 93 6.60 9.46 -7.37
C ALA A 93 6.45 9.21 -8.88
N ASP A 94 6.09 10.24 -9.65
CA ASP A 94 6.02 10.23 -11.12
C ASP A 94 7.37 9.87 -11.77
N LEU A 95 8.47 10.46 -11.28
CA LEU A 95 9.84 10.18 -11.74
C LEU A 95 10.32 8.79 -11.31
N LEU A 96 9.78 8.28 -10.19
CA LEU A 96 10.12 6.95 -9.66
C LEU A 96 9.26 5.83 -10.26
N ARG A 97 8.17 6.16 -10.96
CA ARG A 97 7.19 5.17 -11.46
C ARG A 97 7.83 4.09 -12.32
N GLU A 98 8.60 4.47 -13.33
CA GLU A 98 9.21 3.50 -14.26
C GLU A 98 10.34 2.69 -13.60
N PRO A 99 11.27 3.30 -12.84
CA PRO A 99 12.22 2.54 -12.02
C PRO A 99 11.57 1.51 -11.09
N LEU A 100 10.45 1.86 -10.44
CA LEU A 100 9.72 0.95 -9.56
C LEU A 100 9.10 -0.22 -10.34
N ARG A 101 8.51 0.03 -11.51
CA ARG A 101 7.98 -1.03 -12.38
C ARG A 101 9.05 -2.01 -12.84
N HIS A 102 10.25 -1.51 -13.12
CA HIS A 102 11.40 -2.37 -13.44
C HIS A 102 11.82 -3.21 -12.24
N LEU A 103 11.87 -2.62 -11.03
CA LEU A 103 12.24 -3.33 -9.81
C LEU A 103 11.24 -4.44 -9.45
N THR A 104 9.95 -4.21 -9.67
CA THR A 104 8.88 -5.10 -9.21
C THR A 104 8.44 -6.13 -10.24
N ASN A 105 9.12 -6.20 -11.39
CA ASN A 105 8.70 -6.89 -12.61
C ASN A 105 7.35 -6.35 -13.13
N GLN A 106 7.34 -5.72 -14.31
CA GLN A 106 6.25 -4.92 -14.92
C GLN A 106 4.82 -5.53 -14.91
N GLN A 107 4.65 -6.79 -14.52
CA GLN A 107 3.37 -7.46 -14.33
C GLN A 107 2.64 -7.08 -13.02
N THR A 108 3.27 -6.34 -12.11
CA THR A 108 2.60 -5.84 -10.89
C THR A 108 1.72 -4.64 -11.19
N GLY A 109 0.40 -4.80 -11.05
CA GLY A 109 -0.58 -3.72 -11.24
C GLY A 109 -0.69 -2.74 -10.06
N LEU A 110 -0.17 -3.11 -8.88
CA LEU A 110 -0.16 -2.30 -7.67
C LEU A 110 1.27 -2.16 -7.16
N ILE A 111 1.69 -0.93 -6.90
CA ILE A 111 2.98 -0.60 -6.29
C ILE A 111 2.72 0.38 -5.15
N ALA A 112 3.24 0.07 -3.96
CA ALA A 112 3.33 0.99 -2.85
C ALA A 112 4.80 1.23 -2.50
N LEU A 113 5.19 2.50 -2.46
CA LEU A 113 6.52 2.95 -2.04
C LEU A 113 6.42 3.48 -0.60
N LEU A 114 7.17 2.88 0.31
CA LEU A 114 7.23 3.25 1.72
C LEU A 114 8.69 3.53 2.12
N PRO A 115 8.93 4.23 3.25
CA PRO A 115 10.28 4.36 3.79
C PRO A 115 10.93 2.98 4.01
N GLY A 116 11.99 2.70 3.25
CA GLY A 116 12.78 1.47 3.34
C GLY A 116 12.15 0.23 2.70
N LEU A 117 10.99 0.33 2.04
CA LEU A 117 10.30 -0.84 1.49
C LEU A 117 9.52 -0.50 0.21
N VAL A 118 9.51 -1.45 -0.73
CA VAL A 118 8.60 -1.45 -1.88
C VAL A 118 7.71 -2.67 -1.77
N LEU A 119 6.41 -2.45 -1.77
CA LEU A 119 5.40 -3.51 -1.81
C LEU A 119 4.78 -3.52 -3.20
N ALA A 120 4.70 -4.70 -3.82
CA ALA A 120 4.14 -4.82 -5.15
C ALA A 120 3.40 -6.14 -5.32
N GLY A 121 2.33 -6.08 -6.10
CA GLY A 121 1.47 -7.23 -6.36
C GLY A 121 0.45 -6.93 -7.45
N PRO A 122 -0.45 -7.88 -7.73
CA PRO A 122 -1.57 -7.62 -8.61
C PRO A 122 -2.50 -6.55 -8.01
N LEU A 123 -3.03 -5.66 -8.84
CA LEU A 123 -4.07 -4.72 -8.41
C LEU A 123 -5.37 -5.50 -8.15
N PRO A 124 -5.89 -5.53 -6.92
CA PRO A 124 -7.13 -6.23 -6.64
C PRO A 124 -8.31 -5.46 -7.26
N ARG A 125 -9.04 -6.16 -8.12
CA ARG A 125 -10.23 -5.63 -8.81
C ARG A 125 -11.53 -6.06 -8.16
N GLU A 126 -11.52 -7.24 -7.55
CA GLU A 126 -12.67 -7.84 -6.90
C GLU A 126 -12.76 -7.40 -5.44
N PRO A 127 -13.99 -7.25 -4.90
CA PRO A 127 -14.21 -7.07 -3.48
C PRO A 127 -13.50 -8.15 -2.67
N LEU A 128 -13.06 -7.76 -1.49
CA LEU A 128 -12.37 -8.62 -0.55
C LEU A 128 -13.32 -9.70 -0.05
N ASP A 129 -13.01 -10.94 -0.36
CA ASP A 129 -13.75 -12.11 0.12
C ASP A 129 -13.36 -12.40 1.59
N PRO A 130 -14.29 -12.32 2.55
CA PRO A 130 -14.05 -12.68 3.95
C PRO A 130 -13.42 -14.06 4.13
N ALA A 131 -13.83 -15.04 3.29
CA ALA A 131 -13.34 -16.41 3.39
C ALA A 131 -11.85 -16.53 3.01
N ARG A 132 -11.34 -15.61 2.20
CA ARG A 132 -9.93 -15.57 1.78
C ARG A 132 -9.02 -14.82 2.75
N LEU A 133 -9.60 -14.11 3.71
CA LEU A 133 -8.87 -13.39 4.76
C LEU A 133 -8.69 -14.17 6.04
N ALA A 134 -9.55 -15.16 6.32
CA ALA A 134 -9.47 -15.96 7.53
C ALA A 134 -8.08 -16.60 7.66
N PRO A 135 -7.44 -16.55 8.85
CA PRO A 135 -6.21 -17.28 9.07
C PRO A 135 -6.48 -18.78 8.87
N SER A 136 -5.72 -19.39 7.98
CA SER A 136 -5.58 -20.84 7.85
C SER A 136 -5.04 -21.48 9.12
#